data_AF-B1I226-F1
#
_entry.id   AF-B1I226-F1
#
_cell.length_a   1.000
_cell.length_b   1.000
_cell.length_c   1.000
_cell.angle_alpha   90.00
_cell.angle_beta   90.00
_cell.angle_gamma   90.00
#
_symmetry.space_group_name_H-M   'P 1'
#
loop_
_entity.id
_entity.type
_entity.pdbx_description
1 polymer ?
#
loop_
_entity_poly.entity_id
_entity_poly.type
_entity_poly.pdbx_seq_one_letter_code
_entity_poly.pdbx_strand_id
1 'polypeptide(L)'
;MFGIDSIRHILQRVSVPGARIDYEFPEHLAKMDRWLDDKRFFTPFQDKYHQFWGRPSVPAETYLRMRALQQQYGLSDRELCDQVGDRLSWRRFCRIPLNKPVPHPSTLSKIRQRLDTNGSDHMAELNEHLVRKAAEEKIIKSRNKVRVDTTVVEANIHHPTDSGLIADTVRVVTRLAKKIQAVAGDTGTAIRDRTRSIKKRVLEARGLAECIEKVLRLGDINLIGNEAESKRWLDKYILPPDYAIN
;
A
#
# COMPACT_ATOMS: atom_id res chain seq x y z
N MET A 1 28.85 -18.97 -31.54
CA MET A 1 27.55 -19.61 -31.87
C MET A 1 27.49 -20.94 -31.12
N PHE A 2 27.21 -20.90 -29.83
CA PHE A 2 27.03 -22.10 -29.00
C PHE A 2 25.64 -22.02 -28.38
N GLY A 3 24.80 -22.96 -28.79
CA GLY A 3 23.36 -22.91 -28.65
C GLY A 3 22.89 -22.96 -27.19
N ILE A 4 21.85 -22.16 -26.96
CA ILE A 4 21.02 -22.11 -25.75
C ILE A 4 20.38 -23.48 -25.45
N ASP A 5 20.43 -24.42 -26.40
CA ASP A 5 19.99 -25.81 -26.26
C ASP A 5 20.84 -26.63 -25.28
N SER A 6 22.09 -26.24 -25.01
CA SER A 6 22.96 -26.97 -24.06
C SER A 6 22.51 -26.83 -22.60
N ILE A 7 21.83 -25.72 -22.26
CA ILE A 7 21.33 -25.48 -20.90
C ILE A 7 20.00 -26.22 -20.65
N ARG A 8 19.20 -26.43 -21.71
CA ARG A 8 17.94 -27.20 -21.62
C ARG A 8 18.20 -28.66 -21.23
N HIS A 9 19.32 -29.23 -21.67
CA HIS A 9 19.68 -30.63 -21.37
C HIS A 9 20.27 -30.81 -19.96
N ILE A 10 20.89 -29.78 -19.37
CA ILE A 10 21.49 -29.84 -18.03
C ILE A 10 20.41 -29.68 -16.93
N LEU A 11 19.35 -28.91 -17.18
CA LEU A 11 18.27 -28.73 -16.21
C LEU A 11 17.21 -29.84 -16.22
N GLN A 12 17.27 -30.78 -17.17
CA GLN A 12 16.38 -31.96 -17.25
C GLN A 12 16.94 -33.24 -16.60
N ARG A 13 18.12 -33.20 -15.96
CA ARG A 13 18.82 -34.39 -15.44
C ARG A 13 18.88 -34.52 -13.92
N VAL A 14 17.77 -34.28 -13.23
CA VAL A 14 17.53 -34.92 -11.91
C VAL A 14 16.14 -35.54 -11.91
N SER A 15 15.97 -36.54 -12.77
CA SER A 15 14.93 -37.55 -12.59
C SER A 15 15.49 -38.59 -11.61
N VAL A 16 15.26 -38.37 -10.31
CA VAL A 16 15.42 -39.42 -9.31
C VAL A 16 14.33 -40.47 -9.54
N PRO A 17 14.68 -41.73 -9.85
CA PRO A 17 13.69 -42.78 -10.03
C PRO A 17 13.13 -43.14 -8.64
N GLY A 18 11.84 -42.89 -8.42
CA GLY A 18 11.13 -43.30 -7.19
C GLY A 18 10.30 -42.21 -6.49
N ALA A 19 10.35 -40.95 -6.92
CA ALA A 19 9.49 -39.90 -6.37
C ALA A 19 9.03 -38.93 -7.45
N ARG A 20 8.21 -39.42 -8.40
CA ARG A 20 7.30 -38.54 -9.13
C ARG A 20 6.23 -38.09 -8.15
N ILE A 21 6.54 -37.06 -7.39
CA ILE A 21 5.49 -36.30 -6.73
C ILE A 21 4.90 -35.41 -7.82
N ASP A 22 3.94 -35.95 -8.55
CA ASP A 22 3.15 -35.24 -9.55
C ASP A 22 2.20 -34.26 -8.85
N TYR A 23 2.75 -33.29 -8.11
CA TYR A 23 1.97 -32.16 -7.64
C TYR A 23 1.71 -31.25 -8.83
N GLU A 24 0.53 -31.43 -9.44
CA GLU A 24 -0.03 -30.46 -10.35
C GLU A 24 -0.27 -29.15 -9.61
N PHE A 25 0.12 -28.04 -10.24
CA PHE A 25 -0.19 -26.73 -9.72
C PHE A 25 -1.71 -26.52 -9.76
N PRO A 26 -2.28 -25.80 -8.80
CA PRO A 26 -3.63 -25.24 -8.95
C PRO A 26 -3.78 -24.58 -10.32
N GLU A 27 -4.95 -24.73 -10.95
CA GLU A 27 -5.19 -24.30 -12.33
C GLU A 27 -4.81 -22.84 -12.58
N HIS A 28 -5.04 -21.96 -11.60
CA HIS A 28 -4.68 -20.54 -11.68
C HIS A 28 -3.15 -20.31 -11.71
N LEU A 29 -2.37 -21.07 -10.94
CA LEU A 29 -0.91 -21.00 -10.98
C LEU A 29 -0.35 -21.58 -12.27
N ALA A 30 -0.96 -22.63 -12.82
CA ALA A 30 -0.59 -23.18 -14.12
C ALA A 30 -0.86 -22.18 -15.27
N LYS A 31 -1.94 -21.38 -15.16
CA LYS A 31 -2.18 -20.27 -16.08
C LYS A 31 -1.11 -19.19 -15.92
N MET A 32 -0.83 -18.73 -14.70
CA MET A 32 0.22 -17.74 -14.44
C MET A 32 1.60 -18.21 -14.90
N ASP A 33 1.94 -19.48 -14.72
CA ASP A 33 3.21 -20.06 -15.15
C ASP A 33 3.39 -19.92 -16.66
N ARG A 34 2.37 -20.30 -17.44
CA ARG A 34 2.38 -20.16 -18.91
C ARG A 34 2.51 -18.71 -19.35
N TRP A 35 1.86 -17.79 -18.64
CA TRP A 35 1.96 -16.37 -18.93
C TRP A 35 3.36 -15.81 -18.65
N LEU A 36 4.00 -16.25 -17.57
CA LEU A 36 5.33 -15.80 -17.17
C LEU A 36 6.48 -16.57 -17.86
N ASP A 37 6.20 -17.61 -18.65
CA ASP A 37 7.22 -18.41 -19.35
C ASP A 37 7.84 -17.70 -20.58
N ASP A 38 7.49 -16.43 -20.81
CA ASP A 38 8.05 -15.65 -21.91
C ASP A 38 9.35 -14.94 -21.49
N LYS A 39 10.42 -15.26 -22.21
CA LYS A 39 11.76 -14.70 -22.00
C LYS A 39 11.79 -13.17 -22.06
N ARG A 40 10.87 -12.56 -22.80
CA ARG A 40 10.74 -11.09 -22.94
C ARG A 40 10.50 -10.38 -21.61
N PHE A 41 9.86 -11.03 -20.63
CA PHE A 41 9.67 -10.46 -19.29
C PHE A 41 10.98 -10.33 -18.51
N PHE A 42 11.95 -11.19 -18.81
CA PHE A 42 13.20 -11.25 -18.06
C PHE A 42 14.31 -10.42 -18.70
N THR A 43 14.20 -10.08 -19.98
CA THR A 43 15.20 -9.29 -20.72
C THR A 43 15.54 -7.96 -20.05
N PRO A 44 14.57 -7.13 -19.59
CA PRO A 44 14.87 -5.84 -18.95
C PRO A 44 15.63 -5.97 -17.62
N PHE A 45 15.53 -7.15 -17.00
CA PHE A 45 16.16 -7.44 -15.71
C PHE A 45 17.54 -8.08 -15.89
N GLN A 46 17.83 -8.75 -17.01
CA GLN A 46 19.10 -9.48 -17.20
C GLN A 46 20.34 -8.59 -17.05
N ASP A 47 20.28 -7.35 -17.55
CA ASP A 47 21.41 -6.40 -17.49
C ASP A 47 21.67 -5.88 -16.06
N LYS A 48 20.67 -5.98 -15.16
CA LYS A 48 20.71 -5.44 -13.79
C LYS A 48 21.08 -6.47 -12.74
N TYR A 49 21.09 -7.76 -13.09
CA TYR A 49 21.60 -8.84 -12.23
C TYR A 49 23.06 -9.11 -12.60
N HIS A 50 23.99 -8.57 -11.80
CA HIS A 50 25.42 -8.81 -12.00
C HIS A 50 25.75 -10.31 -12.02
N GLN A 51 26.34 -10.77 -13.13
CA GLN A 51 26.68 -12.18 -13.34
C GLN A 51 28.09 -12.57 -12.83
N PHE A 52 28.97 -11.61 -12.51
CA PHE A 52 30.42 -11.91 -12.47
C PHE A 52 31.15 -11.64 -11.14
N TRP A 53 30.61 -10.91 -10.16
CA TRP A 53 31.34 -10.63 -8.90
C TRP A 53 30.44 -10.69 -7.66
N GLY A 54 30.84 -11.49 -6.66
CA GLY A 54 30.17 -11.60 -5.35
C GLY A 54 29.19 -12.79 -5.21
N ARG A 55 28.40 -12.79 -4.13
CA ARG A 55 27.36 -13.81 -3.88
C ARG A 55 26.31 -13.73 -5.01
N PRO A 56 26.01 -14.83 -5.71
CA PRO A 56 25.01 -14.84 -6.76
C PRO A 56 23.68 -14.30 -6.24
N SER A 57 23.14 -13.28 -6.91
CA SER A 57 21.79 -12.79 -6.63
C SER A 57 20.76 -13.87 -6.98
N VAL A 58 19.60 -13.82 -6.32
CA VAL A 58 18.45 -14.66 -6.70
C VAL A 58 18.16 -14.46 -8.19
N PRO A 59 17.89 -15.51 -8.98
CA PRO A 59 17.55 -15.35 -10.38
C PRO A 59 16.38 -14.38 -10.58
N ALA A 60 16.44 -13.52 -11.60
CA ALA A 60 15.38 -12.57 -11.92
C ALA A 60 14.02 -13.27 -12.09
N GLU A 61 14.03 -14.45 -12.73
CA GLU A 61 12.85 -15.28 -12.89
C GLU A 61 12.21 -15.68 -11.56
N THR A 62 13.01 -16.21 -10.63
CA THR A 62 12.54 -16.58 -9.29
C THR A 62 11.95 -15.38 -8.55
N TYR A 63 12.61 -14.23 -8.61
CA TYR A 63 12.13 -13.01 -7.96
C TYR A 63 10.79 -12.54 -8.51
N LEU A 64 10.64 -12.46 -9.85
CA LEU A 64 9.40 -12.00 -10.48
C LEU A 64 8.22 -12.94 -10.20
N ARG A 65 8.46 -14.26 -10.20
CA ARG A 65 7.46 -15.26 -9.83
C ARG A 65 7.04 -15.13 -8.36
N MET A 66 8.01 -14.96 -7.46
CA MET A 66 7.71 -14.65 -6.06
C MET A 66 6.90 -13.35 -5.93
N ARG A 67 7.18 -12.33 -6.74
CA ARG A 67 6.38 -11.09 -6.75
C ARG A 67 4.98 -11.26 -7.31
N ALA A 68 4.78 -12.09 -8.31
CA ALA A 68 3.45 -12.41 -8.80
C ALA A 68 2.59 -13.04 -7.70
N LEU A 69 3.14 -13.99 -6.94
CA LEU A 69 2.47 -14.55 -5.76
C LEU A 69 2.20 -13.49 -4.69
N GLN A 70 3.18 -12.63 -4.42
CA GLN A 70 3.03 -11.54 -3.45
C GLN A 70 1.84 -10.64 -3.77
N GLN A 71 1.71 -10.22 -5.03
CA GLN A 71 0.64 -9.33 -5.48
C GLN A 71 -0.72 -10.04 -5.51
N GLN A 72 -0.76 -11.30 -5.95
CA GLN A 72 -2.01 -12.05 -6.02
C GLN A 72 -2.62 -12.33 -4.64
N TYR A 73 -1.78 -12.58 -3.64
CA TYR A 73 -2.21 -13.00 -2.30
C TYR A 73 -2.06 -11.91 -1.23
N GLY A 74 -1.57 -10.72 -1.59
CA GLY A 74 -1.40 -9.59 -0.66
C GLY A 74 -0.41 -9.85 0.48
N LEU A 75 0.66 -10.61 0.22
CA LEU A 75 1.56 -11.11 1.27
C LEU A 75 2.71 -10.15 1.57
N SER A 76 3.19 -10.14 2.82
CA SER A 76 4.47 -9.52 3.16
C SER A 76 5.65 -10.35 2.63
N ASP A 77 6.85 -9.74 2.55
CA ASP A 77 8.07 -10.45 2.14
C ASP A 77 8.38 -11.66 3.04
N ARG A 78 8.00 -11.59 4.32
CA ARG A 78 8.20 -12.69 5.28
C ARG A 78 7.22 -13.83 5.04
N GLU A 79 5.93 -13.53 4.99
CA GLU A 79 4.88 -14.53 4.76
C GLU A 79 5.05 -15.22 3.41
N LEU A 80 5.51 -14.49 2.39
CA LEU A 80 5.81 -15.05 1.08
C LEU A 80 6.92 -16.10 1.17
N CYS A 81 8.03 -15.80 1.85
CA CYS A 81 9.12 -16.74 2.03
C CYS A 81 8.70 -17.97 2.84
N ASP A 82 7.90 -17.78 3.89
CA ASP A 82 7.38 -18.86 4.72
C ASP A 82 6.45 -19.78 3.91
N GLN A 83 5.49 -19.22 3.16
CA GLN A 83 4.57 -19.99 2.34
C GLN A 83 5.24 -20.67 1.14
N VAL A 84 6.26 -20.05 0.52
CA VAL A 84 7.06 -20.68 -0.53
C VAL A 84 7.94 -21.80 0.03
N GLY A 85 8.36 -21.71 1.29
CA GLY A 85 9.06 -22.77 2.02
C GLY A 85 8.17 -23.96 2.34
N ASP A 86 6.93 -23.69 2.76
CA ASP A 86 5.95 -24.69 3.18
C ASP A 86 5.28 -25.40 1.99
N ARG A 87 4.90 -24.65 0.95
CA ARG A 87 4.12 -25.17 -0.18
C ARG A 87 5.02 -25.54 -1.36
N LEU A 88 5.18 -26.85 -1.60
CA LEU A 88 5.94 -27.38 -2.74
C LEU A 88 5.46 -26.86 -4.10
N SER A 89 4.15 -26.64 -4.26
CA SER A 89 3.56 -26.07 -5.48
C SER A 89 4.06 -24.63 -5.73
N TRP A 90 4.18 -23.81 -4.69
CA TRP A 90 4.69 -22.43 -4.82
C TRP A 90 6.18 -22.43 -5.09
N ARG A 91 6.91 -23.33 -4.45
CA ARG A 91 8.35 -23.51 -4.68
C ARG A 91 8.66 -23.90 -6.12
N ARG A 92 7.89 -24.84 -6.68
CA ARG A 92 8.00 -25.28 -8.08
C ARG A 92 7.59 -24.16 -9.05
N PHE A 93 6.61 -23.33 -8.68
CA PHE A 93 6.17 -22.18 -9.48
C PHE A 93 7.27 -21.12 -9.55
N CYS A 94 7.96 -20.86 -8.44
CA CYS A 94 9.09 -19.93 -8.36
C CYS A 94 10.40 -20.48 -8.96
N ARG A 95 10.39 -21.68 -9.55
CA ARG A 95 11.57 -22.38 -10.09
C ARG A 95 12.70 -22.55 -9.06
N ILE A 96 12.35 -22.71 -7.78
CA ILE A 96 13.32 -22.95 -6.71
C ILE A 96 13.55 -24.45 -6.58
N PRO A 97 14.77 -24.97 -6.81
CA PRO A 97 15.08 -26.37 -6.61
C PRO A 97 14.85 -26.83 -5.16
N LEU A 98 14.42 -28.07 -4.96
CA LEU A 98 14.20 -28.63 -3.60
C LEU A 98 15.48 -28.69 -2.76
N ASN A 99 16.64 -28.77 -3.42
CA ASN A 99 17.95 -28.79 -2.77
C ASN A 99 18.52 -27.39 -2.46
N LYS A 100 17.84 -26.30 -2.82
CA LYS A 100 18.28 -24.92 -2.55
C LYS A 100 17.36 -24.22 -1.55
N PRO A 101 17.89 -23.42 -0.60
CA PRO A 101 17.06 -22.69 0.33
C PRO A 101 16.21 -21.64 -0.40
N VAL A 102 15.02 -21.37 0.15
CA VAL A 102 14.18 -20.25 -0.29
C VAL A 102 14.90 -18.94 0.01
N PRO A 103 14.81 -17.92 -0.87
CA PRO A 103 15.38 -16.60 -0.62
C PRO A 103 14.94 -16.03 0.73
N HIS A 104 15.82 -15.30 1.40
CA HIS A 104 15.49 -14.63 2.65
C HIS A 104 14.65 -13.36 2.38
N PRO A 105 13.70 -12.98 3.24
CA PRO A 105 12.87 -11.77 3.04
C PRO A 105 13.68 -10.50 2.79
N SER A 106 14.79 -10.32 3.51
CA SER A 106 15.70 -9.17 3.32
C SER A 106 16.37 -9.15 1.94
N THR A 107 16.54 -10.32 1.29
CA THR A 107 17.06 -10.39 -0.08
C THR A 107 16.04 -9.84 -1.07
N LEU A 108 14.74 -10.12 -0.88
CA LEU A 108 13.67 -9.59 -1.73
C LEU A 108 13.58 -8.06 -1.60
N SER A 109 13.64 -7.54 -0.37
CA SER A 109 13.65 -6.10 -0.11
C SER A 109 14.86 -5.39 -0.74
N LYS A 110 16.06 -5.98 -0.63
CA LYS A 110 17.27 -5.44 -1.29
C LYS A 110 17.20 -5.50 -2.82
N ILE A 111 16.54 -6.50 -3.40
CA ILE A 111 16.31 -6.55 -4.85
C ILE A 111 15.33 -5.44 -5.25
N ARG A 112 14.22 -5.29 -4.53
CA ARG A 112 13.23 -4.21 -4.73
C ARG A 112 13.92 -2.84 -4.76
N GLN A 113 14.65 -2.51 -3.69
CA GLN A 113 15.36 -1.25 -3.57
C GLN A 113 16.37 -1.01 -4.70
N ARG A 114 17.10 -2.05 -5.14
CA ARG A 114 18.06 -1.92 -6.26
C ARG A 114 17.38 -1.61 -7.59
N LEU A 115 16.19 -2.16 -7.81
CA LEU A 115 15.40 -1.86 -9.00
C LEU A 115 14.83 -0.44 -8.92
N ASP A 116 14.32 -0.03 -7.76
CA ASP A 116 13.66 1.27 -7.60
C ASP A 116 14.64 2.47 -7.56
N THR A 117 15.88 2.28 -7.08
CA THR A 117 16.87 3.37 -6.89
C THR A 117 17.26 4.11 -8.18
N ASN A 118 17.11 3.49 -9.36
CA ASN A 118 17.57 4.06 -10.62
C ASN A 118 16.52 4.93 -11.35
N GLY A 119 15.44 5.36 -10.67
CA GLY A 119 14.43 6.27 -11.23
C GLY A 119 13.61 5.70 -12.41
N SER A 120 13.85 4.45 -12.80
CA SER A 120 13.01 3.69 -13.72
C SER A 120 11.98 2.93 -12.90
N ASP A 121 10.70 3.16 -13.18
CA ASP A 121 9.63 2.35 -12.61
C ASP A 121 9.60 1.01 -13.35
N HIS A 122 10.48 0.09 -12.92
CA HIS A 122 10.59 -1.24 -13.51
C HIS A 122 9.28 -2.04 -13.39
N MET A 123 8.47 -1.71 -12.39
CA MET A 123 7.14 -2.31 -12.24
C MET A 123 6.20 -1.77 -13.31
N ALA A 124 6.25 -0.47 -13.64
CA ALA A 124 5.54 0.08 -14.79
C ALA A 124 6.02 -0.54 -16.11
N GLU A 125 7.32 -0.69 -16.33
CA GLU A 125 7.86 -1.37 -17.53
C GLU A 125 7.34 -2.81 -17.63
N LEU A 126 7.42 -3.57 -16.53
CA LEU A 126 6.89 -4.94 -16.47
C LEU A 126 5.39 -5.00 -16.76
N ASN A 127 4.63 -4.07 -16.17
CA ASN A 127 3.18 -3.96 -16.39
C ASN A 127 2.86 -3.61 -17.85
N GLU A 128 3.61 -2.70 -18.46
CA GLU A 128 3.44 -2.35 -19.87
C GLU A 128 3.70 -3.56 -20.77
N HIS A 129 4.76 -4.33 -20.50
CA HIS A 129 5.04 -5.58 -21.20
C HIS A 129 3.92 -6.62 -21.01
N LEU A 130 3.36 -6.74 -19.80
CA LEU A 130 2.22 -7.63 -19.52
C LEU A 130 0.99 -7.23 -20.33
N VAL A 131 0.66 -5.94 -20.36
CA VAL A 131 -0.47 -5.41 -21.13
C VAL A 131 -0.26 -5.62 -22.63
N ARG A 132 0.95 -5.40 -23.13
CA ARG A 132 1.30 -5.62 -24.55
C ARG A 132 1.13 -7.08 -24.95
N LYS A 133 1.65 -8.02 -24.16
CA LYS A 133 1.45 -9.46 -24.39
C LYS A 133 -0.03 -9.84 -24.36
N ALA A 134 -0.79 -9.31 -23.39
CA ALA A 134 -2.23 -9.57 -23.29
C ALA A 134 -3.03 -9.02 -24.48
N ALA A 135 -2.56 -7.92 -25.10
CA ALA A 135 -3.12 -7.38 -26.33
C ALA A 135 -2.76 -8.24 -27.56
N GLU A 136 -1.51 -8.70 -27.68
CA GLU A 136 -1.05 -9.62 -28.74
C GLU A 136 -1.84 -10.93 -28.75
N GLU A 137 -2.09 -11.51 -27.57
CA GLU A 137 -2.88 -12.73 -27.40
C GLU A 137 -4.41 -12.50 -27.51
N LYS A 138 -4.85 -11.26 -27.82
CA LYS A 138 -6.26 -10.85 -27.96
C LYS A 138 -7.11 -11.11 -26.71
N ILE A 139 -6.48 -11.15 -25.54
CA ILE A 139 -7.15 -11.36 -24.25
C ILE A 139 -7.79 -10.05 -23.78
N ILE A 140 -7.07 -8.94 -23.95
CA ILE A 140 -7.63 -7.60 -23.81
C ILE A 140 -8.31 -7.22 -25.13
N LYS A 141 -9.64 -7.33 -25.17
CA LYS A 141 -10.42 -6.83 -26.30
C LYS A 141 -10.53 -5.30 -26.16
N SER A 142 -9.69 -4.56 -26.88
CA SER A 142 -9.67 -3.09 -26.95
C SER A 142 -10.89 -2.47 -27.66
N ARG A 143 -12.03 -3.17 -27.67
CA ARG A 143 -13.21 -2.75 -28.43
C ARG A 143 -13.96 -1.66 -27.67
N ASN A 144 -13.61 -0.39 -27.92
CA ASN A 144 -14.36 0.84 -27.62
C ASN A 144 -15.01 0.94 -26.23
N LYS A 145 -14.52 0.18 -25.25
CA LYS A 145 -15.06 0.12 -23.89
C LYS A 145 -13.91 0.34 -22.93
N VAL A 146 -13.86 1.54 -22.36
CA VAL A 146 -13.01 1.83 -21.22
C VAL A 146 -13.77 1.34 -19.99
N ARG A 147 -13.20 0.38 -19.25
CA ARG A 147 -13.66 0.06 -17.90
C ARG A 147 -12.89 0.95 -16.94
N VAL A 148 -13.61 1.81 -16.24
CA VAL A 148 -13.06 2.64 -15.18
C VAL A 148 -13.60 2.08 -13.87
N ASP A 149 -12.76 1.36 -13.14
CA ASP A 149 -13.09 0.95 -11.78
C ASP A 149 -12.72 2.13 -10.86
N THR A 150 -13.73 2.82 -10.33
CA THR A 150 -13.52 3.88 -9.35
C THR A 150 -13.39 3.26 -7.96
N THR A 151 -12.17 3.16 -7.44
CA THR A 151 -11.97 2.93 -6.00
C THR A 151 -12.20 4.25 -5.27
N VAL A 152 -13.12 4.26 -4.30
CA VAL A 152 -13.31 5.43 -3.42
C VAL A 152 -12.12 5.47 -2.48
N VAL A 153 -11.15 6.33 -2.80
CA VAL A 153 -10.06 6.67 -1.89
C VAL A 153 -10.54 7.87 -1.09
N GLU A 154 -10.36 7.84 0.24
CA GLU A 154 -10.57 9.04 1.05
C GLU A 154 -9.68 10.15 0.49
N ALA A 155 -10.30 11.20 -0.03
CA ALA A 155 -9.56 12.36 -0.47
C ALA A 155 -8.79 12.92 0.73
N ASN A 156 -7.55 13.37 0.51
CA ASN A 156 -6.76 14.05 1.53
C ASN A 156 -7.31 15.47 1.77
N ILE A 157 -8.57 15.54 2.17
CA ILE A 157 -9.32 16.74 2.53
C ILE A 157 -9.72 16.59 3.99
N HIS A 158 -9.61 17.69 4.74
CA HIS A 158 -10.17 17.73 6.08
C HIS A 158 -11.69 17.52 5.97
N HIS A 159 -12.23 16.58 6.74
CA HIS A 159 -13.67 16.32 6.72
C HIS A 159 -14.43 17.61 7.08
N PRO A 160 -15.42 18.04 6.27
CA PRO A 160 -16.13 19.28 6.54
C PRO A 160 -16.99 19.10 7.80
N THR A 161 -16.59 19.75 8.89
CA THR A 161 -17.42 19.89 10.08
C THR A 161 -18.03 21.29 10.10
N ASP A 162 -19.26 21.45 10.58
CA ASP A 162 -19.93 22.76 10.65
C ASP A 162 -19.08 23.78 11.41
N SER A 163 -18.42 23.34 12.47
CA SER A 163 -17.50 24.17 13.26
C SER A 163 -16.26 24.59 12.45
N GLY A 164 -15.70 23.67 11.65
CA GLY A 164 -14.60 23.96 10.73
C GLY A 164 -14.99 24.96 9.64
N LEU A 165 -16.17 24.78 9.03
CA LEU A 165 -16.72 25.68 8.02
C LEU A 165 -16.93 27.10 8.54
N ILE A 166 -17.46 27.25 9.76
CA ILE A 166 -17.61 28.56 10.41
C ILE A 166 -16.23 29.20 10.65
N ALA A 167 -15.23 28.44 11.11
CA ALA A 167 -13.89 28.95 11.32
C ALA A 167 -13.22 29.43 10.03
N ASP A 168 -13.38 28.68 8.94
CA ASP A 168 -12.88 29.06 7.63
C ASP A 168 -13.58 30.32 7.09
N THR A 169 -14.89 30.43 7.29
CA THR A 169 -15.66 31.63 6.92
C THR A 169 -15.14 32.86 7.66
N VAL A 170 -14.99 32.78 8.99
CA VAL A 170 -14.45 33.90 9.80
C VAL A 170 -13.03 34.25 9.37
N ARG A 171 -12.18 33.26 9.07
CA ARG A 171 -10.81 33.48 8.58
C ARG A 171 -10.81 34.22 7.24
N VAL A 172 -11.66 33.84 6.30
CA VAL A 172 -11.77 34.48 4.98
C VAL A 172 -12.28 35.93 5.11
N VAL A 173 -13.37 36.13 5.87
CA VAL A 173 -13.93 37.47 6.12
C VAL A 173 -12.91 38.38 6.80
N THR A 174 -12.23 37.90 7.85
CA THR A 174 -11.20 38.68 8.56
C THR A 174 -10.01 39.02 7.65
N ARG A 175 -9.61 38.11 6.76
CA ARG A 175 -8.54 38.37 5.78
C ARG A 175 -8.95 39.44 4.76
N LEU A 176 -10.18 39.40 4.25
CA LEU A 176 -10.70 40.40 3.31
C LEU A 176 -10.84 41.76 4.00
N ALA A 177 -11.39 41.77 5.21
CA ALA A 177 -11.46 42.95 6.07
C ALA A 177 -10.10 43.63 6.26
N LYS A 178 -9.04 42.86 6.58
CA LYS A 178 -7.68 43.40 6.72
C LYS A 178 -7.14 43.98 5.42
N LYS A 179 -7.45 43.38 4.27
CA LYS A 179 -7.07 43.94 2.95
C LYS A 179 -7.77 45.27 2.68
N ILE A 180 -9.06 45.37 3.01
CA ILE A 180 -9.83 46.62 2.86
C ILE A 180 -9.25 47.69 3.78
N GLN A 181 -8.94 47.35 5.04
CA GLN A 181 -8.36 48.29 6.00
C GLN A 181 -6.98 48.80 5.56
N ALA A 182 -6.16 47.95 4.94
CA ALA A 182 -4.87 48.36 4.38
C ALA A 182 -5.00 49.39 3.24
N VAL A 183 -6.12 49.39 2.51
CA VAL A 183 -6.39 50.33 1.42
C VAL A 183 -7.13 51.58 1.91
N ALA A 184 -8.04 51.42 2.87
CA ALA A 184 -8.90 52.49 3.38
C ALA A 184 -8.26 53.35 4.48
N GLY A 185 -7.12 52.95 5.05
CA GLY A 185 -6.45 53.69 6.12
C GLY A 185 -7.29 53.77 7.40
N ASP A 186 -7.26 54.91 8.09
CA ASP A 186 -8.03 55.16 9.33
C ASP A 186 -9.51 55.53 9.08
N THR A 187 -9.94 55.53 7.82
CA THR A 187 -11.34 55.81 7.44
C THR A 187 -12.21 54.58 7.65
N GLY A 188 -12.57 54.28 8.90
CA GLY A 188 -13.55 53.24 9.25
C GLY A 188 -13.45 52.66 10.66
N THR A 189 -14.43 51.84 11.04
CA THR A 189 -14.42 51.09 12.30
C THR A 189 -13.36 49.98 12.29
N ALA A 190 -12.52 49.91 13.33
CA ALA A 190 -11.52 48.87 13.49
C ALA A 190 -12.15 47.46 13.53
N ILE A 191 -11.71 46.57 12.64
CA ILE A 191 -12.23 45.21 12.57
C ILE A 191 -11.49 44.32 13.56
N ARG A 192 -12.23 43.76 14.52
CA ARG A 192 -11.66 42.88 15.55
C ARG A 192 -11.46 41.46 15.01
N ASP A 193 -10.21 40.99 15.04
CA ASP A 193 -9.86 39.62 14.66
C ASP A 193 -10.35 38.63 15.73
N ARG A 194 -11.38 37.83 15.39
CA ARG A 194 -11.91 36.76 16.25
C ARG A 194 -11.39 35.38 15.88
N THR A 195 -10.47 35.26 14.92
CA THR A 195 -9.97 33.96 14.42
C THR A 195 -9.41 33.10 15.55
N ARG A 196 -8.71 33.71 16.52
CA ARG A 196 -8.14 32.99 17.68
C ARG A 196 -9.23 32.43 18.61
N SER A 197 -10.27 33.21 18.88
CA SER A 197 -11.40 32.80 19.73
C SER A 197 -12.22 31.70 19.07
N ILE A 198 -12.49 31.81 17.77
CA ILE A 198 -13.19 30.78 17.01
C ILE A 198 -12.37 29.49 16.94
N LYS A 199 -11.06 29.57 16.68
CA LYS A 199 -10.17 28.39 16.69
C LYS A 199 -10.21 27.65 18.02
N LYS A 200 -10.26 28.37 19.15
CA LYS A 200 -10.43 27.77 20.48
C LYS A 200 -11.74 26.99 20.59
N ARG A 201 -12.87 27.59 20.16
CA ARG A 201 -14.19 26.92 20.18
C ARG A 201 -14.27 25.69 19.28
N VAL A 202 -13.59 25.71 18.12
CA VAL A 202 -13.53 24.52 17.24
C VAL A 202 -12.76 23.38 17.90
N LEU A 203 -11.67 23.68 18.60
CA LEU A 203 -10.90 22.68 19.36
C LEU A 203 -11.74 22.09 20.50
N GLU A 204 -12.50 22.93 21.22
CA GLU A 204 -13.44 22.48 22.26
C GLU A 204 -14.51 21.55 21.68
N ALA A 205 -15.17 21.94 20.58
CA ALA A 205 -16.18 21.12 19.91
C ALA A 205 -15.62 19.79 19.41
N ARG A 206 -14.40 19.79 18.86
CA ARG A 206 -13.71 18.57 18.43
C ARG A 206 -13.37 17.66 19.61
N GLY A 207 -12.84 18.22 20.69
CA GLY A 207 -12.54 17.47 21.91
C GLY A 207 -13.78 16.80 22.50
N LEU A 208 -14.92 17.50 22.50
CA LEU A 208 -16.20 16.95 22.94
C LEU A 208 -16.67 15.80 22.03
N ALA A 209 -16.59 15.96 20.71
CA ALA A 209 -16.96 14.92 19.76
C ALA A 209 -16.09 13.65 19.92
N GLU A 210 -14.77 13.81 20.09
CA GLU A 210 -13.84 12.70 20.37
C GLU A 210 -14.13 12.02 21.72
N CYS A 211 -14.54 12.79 22.74
CA CYS A 211 -14.98 12.23 24.02
C CYS A 211 -16.28 11.43 23.87
N ILE A 212 -17.28 11.96 23.16
CA ILE A 212 -18.54 11.25 22.89
C ILE A 212 -18.28 9.95 22.11
N GLU A 213 -17.44 9.99 21.09
CA GLU A 213 -17.07 8.79 20.33
C GLU A 213 -16.38 7.74 21.22
N LYS A 214 -15.48 8.16 22.10
CA LYS A 214 -14.86 7.28 23.10
C LYS A 214 -15.87 6.72 24.09
N VAL A 215 -16.83 7.52 24.57
CA VAL A 215 -17.92 7.06 25.43
C VAL A 215 -18.77 6.02 24.70
N LEU A 216 -19.12 6.25 23.44
CA LEU A 216 -19.91 5.29 22.65
C LEU A 216 -19.12 3.99 22.43
N ARG A 217 -17.84 4.07 22.11
CA ARG A 217 -16.95 2.88 21.95
C ARG A 217 -16.71 2.12 23.26
N LEU A 218 -16.65 2.83 24.40
CA LEU A 218 -16.45 2.23 25.73
C LEU A 218 -17.77 1.78 26.38
N GLY A 219 -18.90 2.38 25.99
CA GLY A 219 -20.24 2.04 26.44
C GLY A 219 -20.70 0.66 25.97
N ASP A 220 -20.09 0.13 24.91
CA ASP A 220 -20.23 -1.28 24.50
C ASP A 220 -19.47 -2.25 25.45
N ILE A 221 -18.58 -1.76 26.32
CA ILE A 221 -17.70 -2.57 27.20
C ILE A 221 -18.07 -2.40 28.67
N ASN A 222 -19.36 -2.45 29.00
CA ASN A 222 -19.92 -2.45 30.36
C ASN A 222 -20.11 -1.06 31.00
N LEU A 223 -21.39 -0.71 31.21
CA LEU A 223 -21.84 -0.02 32.40
C LEU A 223 -21.41 -0.83 33.64
N ILE A 224 -20.16 -0.72 34.06
CA ILE A 224 -19.68 -1.22 35.35
C ILE A 224 -20.23 -0.28 36.43
N GLY A 225 -21.44 -0.60 36.90
CA GLY A 225 -21.73 -0.84 38.32
C GLY A 225 -21.71 0.30 39.34
N ASN A 226 -21.25 1.52 39.05
CA ASN A 226 -21.26 2.60 40.05
C ASN A 226 -21.48 4.00 39.45
N GLU A 227 -22.61 4.61 39.77
CA GLU A 227 -23.00 5.97 39.38
C GLU A 227 -21.95 7.03 39.79
N ALA A 228 -21.25 6.81 40.92
CA ALA A 228 -20.24 7.72 41.42
C ALA A 228 -18.94 7.68 40.58
N GLU A 229 -18.54 6.51 40.07
CA GLU A 229 -17.38 6.41 39.17
C GLU A 229 -17.70 6.95 37.78
N SER A 230 -18.92 6.75 37.31
CA SER A 230 -19.40 7.38 36.08
C SER A 230 -19.41 8.91 36.21
N LYS A 231 -19.93 9.47 37.31
CA LYS A 231 -19.87 10.91 37.60
C LYS A 231 -18.44 11.44 37.71
N ARG A 232 -17.54 10.72 38.41
CA ARG A 232 -16.13 11.10 38.55
C ARG A 232 -15.37 11.06 37.21
N TRP A 233 -15.74 10.14 36.32
CA TRP A 233 -15.20 10.04 34.97
C TRP A 233 -15.74 11.16 34.07
N LEU A 234 -17.05 11.44 34.15
CA LEU A 234 -17.68 12.55 33.45
C LEU A 234 -17.06 13.89 33.88
N ASP A 235 -16.88 14.16 35.17
CA ASP A 235 -16.25 15.40 35.67
C ASP A 235 -14.78 15.54 35.23
N LYS A 236 -14.07 14.42 35.05
CA LYS A 236 -12.67 14.42 34.60
C LYS A 236 -12.50 14.72 33.10
N TYR A 237 -13.50 14.37 32.28
CA TYR A 237 -13.38 14.38 30.82
C TYR A 237 -14.39 15.27 30.09
N ILE A 238 -15.51 15.64 30.70
CA ILE A 238 -16.52 16.52 30.08
C ILE A 238 -16.08 17.98 30.10
N LEU A 239 -15.30 18.44 31.08
CA LEU A 239 -14.70 19.78 31.08
C LEU A 239 -13.45 19.77 31.97
N PRO A 240 -12.23 20.03 31.44
CA PRO A 240 -11.09 20.35 32.29
C PRO A 240 -11.46 21.56 33.17
N PRO A 241 -11.15 21.56 34.48
CA PRO A 241 -11.52 22.64 35.40
C PRO A 241 -11.01 24.03 34.98
N ASP A 242 -9.98 24.06 34.13
CA ASP A 242 -9.28 25.28 33.73
C ASP A 242 -9.96 26.06 32.58
N TYR A 243 -11.14 25.60 32.12
CA TYR A 243 -11.92 26.25 31.08
C TYR A 243 -13.31 26.75 31.53
N ALA A 244 -13.48 27.03 32.82
CA ALA A 244 -14.61 27.83 33.30
C ALA A 244 -14.50 29.27 32.73
N ILE A 245 -15.51 29.65 31.94
CA ILE A 245 -15.64 30.99 31.36
C ILE A 245 -15.89 31.98 32.52
N ASN A 246 -14.96 32.93 32.72
CA ASN A 246 -15.27 34.25 33.25
C ASN A 246 -15.79 35.14 32.11
#